data_AF-A0A1Q5RN51-F1
#
_entry.id   AF-A0A1Q5RN51-F1
#
_cell.length_a   1.000
_cell.length_b   1.000
_cell.length_c   1.000
_cell.angle_alpha   90.00
_cell.angle_beta   90.00
_cell.angle_gamma   90.00
#
_symmetry.space_group_name_H-M   'P 1'
#
loop_
_entity.id
_entity.type
_entity.pdbx_description
1 polymer ?
#
loop_
_entity_poly.entity_id
_entity_poly.type
_entity_poly.pdbx_seq_one_letter_code
_entity_poly.pdbx_strand_id
1 'polypeptide(L)'
;MDSIAWMAWTWPTAVFFVLLASTLGMMTWLAIAYPEAERVGVLRIPTTRGDRLFVSLVLAAVIHLLWIGLVGTDPIFTLPIGEGIDISSLWLATLISLASAAVIFRTV
;
A
#
# COMPACT_ATOMS: atom_id res chain seq x y z
N MET A 1 -2.53 22.06 22.77
CA MET A 1 -2.32 20.62 22.54
C MET A 1 -2.11 20.42 21.04
N ASP A 2 -1.12 21.11 20.49
CA ASP A 2 -1.02 21.38 19.04
C ASP A 2 0.26 20.79 18.44
N SER A 3 1.00 19.99 19.21
CA SER A 3 2.29 19.41 18.82
C SER A 3 2.21 18.40 17.68
N ILE A 4 1.02 17.88 17.37
CA ILE A 4 0.79 16.94 16.27
C ILE A 4 0.37 17.61 14.96
N ALA A 5 0.12 18.92 14.90
CA ALA A 5 -0.39 19.60 13.70
C ALA A 5 0.58 19.61 12.48
N TRP A 6 1.82 19.15 12.64
CA TRP A 6 2.83 19.09 11.57
C TRP A 6 2.47 18.12 10.43
N MET A 7 1.66 17.11 10.73
CA MET A 7 1.05 16.23 9.75
C MET A 7 -0.47 16.38 9.86
N ALA A 8 -1.16 16.35 8.72
CA ALA A 8 -2.62 16.25 8.70
C ALA A 8 -3.02 14.83 9.19
N TRP A 9 -2.96 14.63 10.51
CA TRP A 9 -3.32 13.39 11.15
C TRP A 9 -4.82 13.19 11.07
N THR A 10 -5.21 12.34 10.13
CA THR A 10 -6.58 11.83 10.02
C THR A 10 -6.58 10.36 10.44
N TRP A 11 -7.76 9.83 10.75
CA TRP A 11 -7.92 8.41 11.05
C TRP A 11 -7.38 7.51 9.92
N PRO A 12 -7.68 7.77 8.62
CA PRO A 12 -7.05 7.05 7.51
C PRO A 12 -5.52 7.11 7.50
N THR A 13 -4.93 8.30 7.69
CA THR A 13 -3.47 8.48 7.68
C THR A 13 -2.82 7.68 8.82
N ALA A 14 -3.40 7.70 10.02
CA ALA A 14 -2.90 6.96 11.17
C ALA A 14 -2.89 5.45 10.91
N VAL A 15 -3.99 4.90 10.37
CA VAL A 15 -4.09 3.47 10.03
C VAL A 15 -3.05 3.06 8.98
N PHE A 16 -2.83 3.88 7.95
CA PHE A 16 -1.80 3.63 6.93
C PHE A 16 -0.40 3.48 7.55
N PHE A 17 0.01 4.43 8.40
CA PHE A 17 1.33 4.38 9.04
C PHE A 17 1.49 3.21 10.01
N VAL A 18 0.43 2.84 10.74
CA VAL A 18 0.44 1.65 11.60
C VAL A 18 0.66 0.38 10.77
N LEU A 19 -0.09 0.20 9.67
CA LEU A 19 0.07 -0.96 8.79
C LEU A 19 1.46 -1.00 8.14
N LEU A 20 1.98 0.15 7.72
CA LEU A 20 3.33 0.26 7.17
C LEU A 20 4.37 -0.17 8.22
N ALA A 21 4.29 0.37 9.44
CA ALA A 21 5.19 0.03 10.53
C ALA A 21 5.11 -1.46 10.91
N SER A 22 3.90 -2.03 10.99
CA SER A 22 3.70 -3.46 11.24
C SER A 22 4.31 -4.33 10.14
N THR A 23 4.16 -3.94 8.86
CA THR A 23 4.69 -4.68 7.72
C THR A 23 6.22 -4.65 7.71
N LEU A 24 6.82 -3.49 7.95
CA LEU A 24 8.29 -3.36 8.07
C LEU A 24 8.82 -4.15 9.26
N GLY A 25 8.13 -4.11 10.41
CA GLY A 25 8.48 -4.88 11.60
C GLY A 25 8.43 -6.39 11.35
N MET A 26 7.36 -6.88 10.72
CA MET A 26 7.22 -8.27 10.31
C MET A 26 8.36 -8.71 9.38
N MET A 27 8.68 -7.90 8.36
CA MET A 27 9.76 -8.22 7.42
C MET A 27 11.13 -8.23 8.08
N THR A 28 11.38 -7.30 9.00
CA THR A 28 12.63 -7.26 9.79
C THR A 28 12.74 -8.52 10.65
N TRP A 29 11.67 -8.92 11.33
CA TRP A 29 11.64 -10.14 12.12
C TRP A 29 11.86 -11.39 11.27
N LEU A 30 11.23 -11.47 10.09
CA LEU A 30 11.43 -12.56 9.12
C LEU A 30 12.86 -12.63 8.60
N ALA A 31 13.50 -11.49 8.35
CA ALA A 31 14.89 -11.43 7.89
C ALA A 31 15.87 -11.94 8.96
N ILE A 32 15.59 -11.65 10.24
CA ILE A 32 16.38 -12.17 11.37
C ILE A 32 16.14 -13.67 11.57
N ALA A 33 14.88 -14.11 11.51
CA ALA A 33 14.49 -15.49 11.82
C ALA A 33 14.82 -16.48 10.68
N TYR A 34 14.76 -16.04 9.43
CA TYR A 34 14.99 -16.89 8.25
C TYR A 34 15.94 -16.17 7.29
N PRO A 35 17.26 -16.48 7.35
CA PRO A 35 18.26 -15.88 6.46
C PRO A 35 17.85 -16.01 5.00
N GLU A 36 17.88 -14.89 4.29
CA GLU A 36 17.28 -14.77 2.97
C GLU A 36 18.05 -15.58 1.93
N ALA A 37 17.35 -16.47 1.23
CA ALA A 37 17.85 -17.03 -0.02
C ALA A 37 17.52 -16.05 -1.13
N GLU A 38 18.54 -15.44 -1.76
CA GLU A 38 18.35 -14.65 -2.98
C GLU A 38 17.65 -15.51 -4.03
N ARG A 39 16.50 -15.04 -4.50
CA ARG A 39 15.79 -15.67 -5.61
C ARG A 39 15.82 -14.72 -6.79
N VAL A 40 16.37 -15.23 -7.90
CA VAL A 40 16.36 -14.53 -9.19
C VAL A 40 14.94 -14.62 -9.73
N GLY A 41 14.19 -13.54 -9.57
CA GLY A 41 12.84 -13.41 -10.12
C GLY A 41 12.84 -13.10 -11.62
N VAL A 42 11.66 -12.81 -12.17
CA VAL A 42 11.43 -12.55 -13.61
C VAL A 42 12.29 -11.39 -14.16
N LEU A 43 12.64 -10.40 -13.34
CA LEU A 43 13.48 -9.26 -13.73
C LEU A 43 14.98 -9.60 -13.85
N ARG A 44 15.39 -10.85 -13.58
CA ARG A 44 16.79 -11.32 -13.56
C ARG A 44 17.74 -10.57 -12.61
N ILE A 45 17.19 -9.74 -11.72
CA ILE A 45 17.90 -9.09 -10.64
C ILE A 45 17.72 -9.97 -9.39
N PRO A 46 18.78 -10.27 -8.61
CA PRO A 46 18.61 -10.89 -7.31
C PRO A 46 17.78 -9.94 -6.44
N THR A 47 16.62 -10.39 -5.98
CA THR A 47 15.72 -9.60 -5.13
C THR A 47 15.53 -10.30 -3.80
N THR A 48 15.74 -9.57 -2.72
CA THR A 48 15.44 -10.02 -1.36
C THR A 48 13.94 -9.94 -1.07
N ARG A 49 13.49 -10.42 0.11
CA ARG A 49 12.09 -10.27 0.53
C ARG A 49 11.75 -8.80 0.77
N GLY A 50 12.72 -8.04 1.30
CA GLY A 50 12.63 -6.59 1.50
C GLY A 50 12.47 -5.83 0.18
N ASP A 51 13.25 -6.18 -0.85
CA ASP A 51 13.18 -5.51 -2.15
C ASP A 51 11.80 -5.65 -2.80
N ARG A 52 11.17 -6.82 -2.66
CA ARG A 52 9.82 -7.09 -3.20
C ARG A 52 8.76 -6.27 -2.50
N LEU A 53 8.84 -6.13 -1.18
CA LEU A 53 7.96 -5.24 -0.42
C LEU A 53 8.13 -3.80 -0.90
N PHE A 54 9.36 -3.31 -0.99
CA PHE A 54 9.64 -1.95 -1.44
C PHE A 54 9.07 -1.67 -2.83
N VAL A 55 9.33 -2.56 -3.80
CA VAL A 55 8.78 -2.45 -5.17
C VAL A 55 7.25 -2.46 -5.16
N SER A 56 6.62 -3.30 -4.33
CA SER A 56 5.15 -3.33 -4.22
C SER A 56 4.58 -2.02 -3.65
N LEU A 57 5.24 -1.41 -2.67
CA LEU A 57 4.84 -0.12 -2.09
C LEU A 57 5.02 1.02 -3.09
N VAL A 58 6.13 1.03 -3.85
CA VAL A 58 6.35 2.01 -4.92
C VAL A 58 5.29 1.87 -6.01
N LEU A 59 5.00 0.65 -6.46
CA LEU A 59 3.97 0.41 -7.47
C LEU A 59 2.57 0.82 -6.96
N ALA A 60 2.25 0.51 -5.71
CA ALA A 60 1.02 0.94 -5.06
C ALA A 60 0.86 2.47 -5.10
N ALA A 61 1.92 3.20 -4.74
CA ALA A 61 1.93 4.66 -4.77
C ALA A 61 1.74 5.20 -6.19
N VAL A 62 2.45 4.64 -7.18
CA VAL A 62 2.32 5.04 -8.60
C VAL A 62 0.90 4.77 -9.11
N ILE A 63 0.29 3.63 -8.80
CA ILE A 63 -1.10 3.31 -9.18
C ILE A 63 -2.07 4.34 -8.61
N HIS A 64 -1.93 4.71 -7.33
CA HIS A 64 -2.81 5.70 -6.71
C HIS A 64 -2.62 7.10 -7.30
N LEU A 65 -1.38 7.53 -7.55
CA LEU A 65 -1.10 8.81 -8.20
C LEU A 65 -1.65 8.86 -9.62
N LEU A 66 -1.47 7.79 -10.39
CA LEU A 66 -1.99 7.67 -11.75
C LEU A 66 -3.52 7.68 -11.75
N TRP A 67 -4.15 6.99 -10.80
CA TRP A 67 -5.60 6.96 -10.66
C TRP A 67 -6.16 8.35 -10.36
N ILE A 68 -5.55 9.08 -9.41
CA ILE A 68 -5.95 10.46 -9.10
C ILE A 68 -5.77 11.36 -10.32
N GLY A 69 -4.67 11.21 -11.07
CA GLY A 69 -4.37 12.06 -12.23
C GLY A 69 -5.24 11.77 -13.47
N LEU A 70 -5.69 10.53 -13.67
CA LEU A 70 -6.43 10.13 -14.89
C LEU A 70 -7.92 9.91 -14.65
N VAL A 71 -8.30 9.33 -13.52
CA VAL A 71 -9.68 8.93 -13.19
C VAL A 71 -10.33 9.93 -12.23
N GLY A 72 -9.55 10.48 -11.29
CA GLY A 72 -10.04 11.37 -10.25
C GLY A 72 -10.49 10.63 -8.99
N THR A 73 -11.08 11.38 -8.05
CA THR A 73 -11.46 10.89 -6.70
C THR A 73 -12.96 10.84 -6.48
N ASP A 74 -13.76 10.96 -7.54
CA ASP A 74 -15.21 11.05 -7.44
C ASP A 74 -15.81 9.81 -6.77
N PRO A 75 -16.88 9.99 -5.96
CA PRO A 75 -17.57 8.87 -5.33
C PRO A 75 -18.28 8.01 -6.37
N ILE A 76 -18.07 6.70 -6.29
CA ILE A 76 -18.72 5.70 -7.14
C ILE A 76 -20.13 5.38 -6.61
N PHE A 77 -20.29 5.40 -5.28
CA PHE A 77 -21.55 5.06 -4.63
C PHE A 77 -21.68 5.82 -3.32
N THR A 78 -22.85 6.39 -3.08
CA THR A 78 -23.19 7.02 -1.80
C THR A 78 -24.17 6.12 -1.06
N LEU A 79 -23.75 5.57 0.08
CA LEU A 79 -24.63 4.77 0.93
C LEU A 79 -25.70 5.68 1.56
N PRO A 80 -27.00 5.39 1.42
CA PRO A 80 -28.08 6.19 2.00
C PRO A 80 -28.27 5.85 3.49
N ILE A 81 -27.22 6.00 4.28
CA ILE A 81 -27.22 5.80 5.73
C ILE A 81 -26.66 7.07 6.37
N GLY A 82 -27.48 7.77 7.16
CA GLY A 82 -27.09 9.04 7.79
C GLY A 82 -26.89 10.17 6.78
N GLU A 83 -25.80 10.93 6.89
CA GLU A 83 -25.46 12.07 6.02
C GLU A 83 -25.01 11.65 4.60
N GLY A 84 -24.97 10.34 4.31
CA GLY A 84 -24.46 9.81 3.06
C GLY A 84 -22.98 9.49 3.17
N ILE A 85 -22.62 8.20 3.18
CA ILE A 85 -21.21 7.81 3.16
C ILE A 85 -20.79 7.64 1.71
N ASP A 86 -19.93 8.53 1.25
CA ASP A 86 -19.37 8.55 -0.10
C ASP A 86 -18.23 7.53 -0.24
N ILE A 87 -18.44 6.53 -1.10
CA ILE A 87 -17.43 5.53 -1.46
C ILE A 87 -16.64 6.05 -2.65
N SER A 88 -15.46 6.62 -2.39
CA SER A 88 -14.56 7.13 -3.42
C SER A 88 -14.08 6.06 -4.40
N SER A 89 -13.81 6.45 -5.65
CA SER A 89 -13.20 5.57 -6.65
C SER A 89 -11.82 4.99 -6.26
N LEU A 90 -11.17 5.61 -5.26
CA LEU A 90 -9.91 5.17 -4.66
C LEU A 90 -9.97 3.76 -4.04
N TRP A 91 -11.16 3.26 -3.70
CA TRP A 91 -11.31 1.86 -3.27
C TRP A 91 -10.97 0.88 -4.40
N LEU A 92 -11.26 1.22 -5.66
CA LEU A 92 -10.84 0.42 -6.81
C LEU A 92 -9.32 0.49 -7.00
N ALA A 93 -8.73 1.67 -6.84
CA ALA A 93 -7.27 1.83 -6.89
C ALA A 93 -6.57 0.99 -5.82
N THR A 94 -7.14 0.93 -4.62
CA THR A 94 -6.66 0.07 -3.53
C THR A 94 -6.71 -1.41 -3.91
N LEU A 95 -7.83 -1.89 -4.49
CA LEU A 95 -7.97 -3.28 -4.95
C LEU A 95 -6.95 -3.63 -6.04
N ILE A 96 -6.76 -2.75 -7.03
CA ILE A 96 -5.77 -2.92 -8.11
C ILE A 96 -4.36 -2.97 -7.53
N SER A 97 -4.05 -2.08 -6.59
CA SER A 97 -2.77 -2.04 -5.89
C SER A 97 -2.51 -3.35 -5.12
N LEU A 98 -3.50 -3.85 -4.37
CA LEU A 98 -3.37 -5.11 -3.63
C LEU A 98 -3.20 -6.31 -4.57
N ALA A 99 -3.95 -6.36 -5.67
CA ALA A 99 -3.79 -7.40 -6.69
C ALA A 99 -2.38 -7.36 -7.31
N SER A 100 -1.89 -6.16 -7.64
CA SER A 100 -0.55 -5.95 -8.20
C SER A 100 0.54 -6.40 -7.23
N ALA A 101 0.40 -6.05 -5.94
CA ALA A 101 1.30 -6.49 -4.89
C ALA A 101 1.31 -8.03 -4.77
N ALA A 102 0.13 -8.67 -4.74
CA ALA A 102 0.02 -10.13 -4.67
C ALA A 102 0.67 -10.83 -5.87
N VAL A 103 0.54 -10.26 -7.07
CA VAL A 103 1.21 -10.77 -8.27
C VAL A 103 2.73 -10.67 -8.14
N ILE A 104 3.27 -9.55 -7.64
CA ILE A 104 4.73 -9.39 -7.42
C ILE A 104 5.24 -10.42 -6.42
N PHE A 105 4.55 -10.60 -5.29
CA PHE A 105 4.95 -11.60 -4.29
C PHE A 105 4.90 -13.04 -4.80
N ARG A 106 4.08 -13.33 -5.81
CA ARG A 106 3.95 -14.67 -6.42
C ARG A 106 4.92 -14.93 -7.58
N THR A 107 5.23 -13.90 -8.36
CA THR A 107 5.97 -14.04 -9.63
C THR A 107 7.47 -13.88 -9.48
N VAL A 108 7.91 -13.10 -8.50
CA VAL A 108 9.32 -12.96 -8.15
C VAL A 108 9.69 -14.12 -7.24
#